data_AF-F2I2C7-F1
#
_entry.id   AF-F2I2C7-F1
#
_cell.length_a   1.000
_cell.length_b   1.000
_cell.length_c   1.000
_cell.angle_alpha   90.00
_cell.angle_beta   90.00
_cell.angle_gamma   90.00
#
_symmetry.space_group_name_H-M   'P 1'
#
loop_
_entity.id
_entity.type
_entity.pdbx_description
1 polymer ?
#
loop_
_entity_poly.entity_id
_entity_poly.type
_entity_poly.pdbx_seq_one_letter_code
_entity_poly.pdbx_strand_id
1 'polypeptide(L)' 'MISVPEKFNHLKKISVDTTHVVTELDHPRVYYTIKPEIGYVICGYSNICFVLAENADLDTERLFVFNEKENEKLKENVYE' A
#
# COMPACT_ATOMS: atom_id res chain seq x y z
N MET A 1 9.12 13.08 -3.66
CA MET A 1 7.75 12.93 -4.21
C MET A 1 7.66 11.84 -5.28
N ILE A 2 7.10 10.69 -4.90
CA ILE A 2 6.75 9.61 -5.82
C ILE A 2 5.52 10.05 -6.62
N SER A 3 5.63 10.07 -7.95
CA SER A 3 4.53 10.48 -8.82
C SER A 3 3.76 9.24 -9.28
N VAL A 4 2.63 8.97 -8.62
CA VAL A 4 1.70 7.91 -9.05
C VAL A 4 0.98 8.40 -10.32
N PRO A 5 0.99 7.64 -11.43
CA PRO A 5 0.34 8.03 -12.67
C PRO A 5 -1.14 8.41 -12.49
N GLU A 6 -1.61 9.45 -13.18
CA GLU A 6 -2.99 9.98 -13.05
C GLU A 6 -4.07 8.93 -13.32
N LYS A 7 -3.77 7.95 -14.19
CA LYS A 7 -4.67 6.81 -14.47
C LYS A 7 -5.04 6.02 -13.21
N PHE A 8 -4.30 6.14 -12.11
CA PHE A 8 -4.55 5.46 -10.84
C PHE A 8 -5.06 6.40 -9.73
N ASN A 9 -5.40 7.66 -10.04
CA ASN A 9 -5.95 8.58 -9.04
C ASN A 9 -7.31 8.16 -8.49
N HIS A 10 -8.05 7.34 -9.23
CA HIS A 10 -9.33 6.78 -8.80
C HIS A 10 -9.18 5.63 -7.78
N LEU A 11 -7.96 5.09 -7.62
CA LEU A 11 -7.67 4.02 -6.66
C LEU A 11 -7.42 4.60 -5.27
N LYS A 12 -7.82 3.84 -4.23
CA LYS A 12 -7.50 4.19 -2.84
C LYS A 12 -5.98 4.13 -2.66
N LYS A 13 -5.38 5.21 -2.17
CA LYS A 13 -3.93 5.30 -1.93
C LYS A 13 -3.63 5.11 -0.44
N ILE A 14 -2.65 4.27 -0.13
CA ILE A 14 -2.21 3.99 1.23
C ILE A 14 -0.70 4.21 1.29
N SER A 15 -0.25 5.05 2.21
CA SER A 15 1.18 5.23 2.47
C SER A 15 1.70 4.09 3.34
N VAL A 16 2.80 3.46 2.93
CA VAL A 16 3.46 2.37 3.65
C VAL A 16 4.90 2.73 3.96
N ASP A 17 5.40 2.28 5.11
CA ASP A 17 6.73 2.56 5.62
C ASP A 17 7.74 1.44 5.31
N THR A 18 7.36 0.44 4.50
CA THR A 18 8.22 -0.66 4.07
C THR A 18 7.99 -1.02 2.61
N THR A 19 9.00 -1.62 1.99
CA THR A 19 8.96 -2.15 0.62
C THR A 19 8.15 -3.43 0.49
N HIS A 20 7.88 -4.16 1.58
CA HIS A 20 7.17 -5.44 1.53
C HIS A 20 5.73 -5.27 2.00
N VAL A 21 4.77 -5.48 1.08
CA VAL A 21 3.34 -5.35 1.34
C VAL A 21 2.63 -6.67 1.11
N VAL A 22 1.75 -7.03 2.03
CA VAL A 22 0.88 -8.19 1.94
C VAL A 22 -0.54 -7.75 2.08
N THR A 23 -1.40 -8.27 1.22
CA THR A 23 -2.85 -8.04 1.29
C THR A 23 -3.55 -9.35 1.62
N GLU A 24 -4.41 -9.27 2.63
CA GLU A 24 -5.27 -10.34 3.13
C GLU A 24 -6.75 -9.94 3.09
N LEU A 25 -7.08 -8.85 2.40
CA LEU A 25 -8.45 -8.35 2.30
C LEU A 25 -9.38 -9.29 1.53
N ASP A 26 -8.82 -10.06 0.60
CA ASP A 26 -9.55 -11.00 -0.22
C ASP A 26 -8.67 -12.24 -0.47
N HIS A 27 -9.28 -13.38 -0.80
CA HIS A 27 -8.54 -14.61 -1.06
C HIS A 27 -8.16 -14.70 -2.55
N PRO A 28 -6.89 -15.02 -2.88
CA PRO A 28 -5.79 -15.45 -2.01
C PRO A 28 -4.97 -14.30 -1.40
N ARG A 29 -4.21 -14.59 -0.33
CA ARG A 29 -3.20 -13.67 0.21
C ARG A 29 -2.16 -13.37 -0.87
N VAL A 30 -1.91 -12.09 -1.14
CA VAL A 30 -0.95 -11.66 -2.18
C VAL A 30 0.19 -10.88 -1.57
N TYR A 31 1.41 -11.19 -2.00
CA TYR A 31 2.64 -10.53 -1.59
C TYR A 31 3.14 -9.63 -2.71
N TYR A 32 3.46 -8.40 -2.37
CA TYR A 32 3.98 -7.39 -3.27
C TYR A 32 5.28 -6.82 -2.70
N THR A 33 6.25 -6.60 -3.59
CA THR A 33 7.48 -5.87 -3.26
C THR A 33 7.48 -4.57 -4.05
N ILE A 34 7.46 -3.44 -3.35
CA ILE A 34 7.58 -2.12 -3.94
C ILE A 34 9.05 -1.89 -4.28
N LYS A 35 9.34 -1.64 -5.55
CA LYS A 35 10.67 -1.19 -5.97
C LYS A 35 10.89 0.25 -5.49
N PRO A 36 11.93 0.55 -4.72
CA PRO A 36 12.19 1.91 -4.23
C PRO A 36 12.31 2.95 -5.35
N GLU A 37 12.84 2.54 -6.51
CA GLU A 37 12.96 3.38 -7.71
C GLU A 37 11.59 3.82 -8.29
N ILE A 38 10.56 3.00 -8.11
CA ILE A 38 9.19 3.29 -8.57
C ILE A 38 8.40 3.99 -7.47
N GLY A 39 8.54 3.50 -6.23
CA GLY A 39 7.90 4.09 -5.07
C GLY A 39 6.45 3.66 -4.82
N TYR A 40 5.84 2.82 -5.66
CA TYR A 40 4.47 2.34 -5.42
C TYR A 40 4.20 0.96 -6.04
N VAL A 41 3.16 0.28 -5.57
CA VAL A 41 2.61 -0.95 -6.16
C VAL A 41 1.09 -0.94 -6.11
N ILE A 42 0.46 -1.62 -7.07
CA ILE A 42 -1.00 -1.68 -7.18
C ILE A 42 -1.44 -3.10 -6.94
N CYS A 43 -2.32 -3.29 -5.96
CA CYS A 43 -3.05 -4.53 -5.77
C CYS A 43 -4.24 -4.58 -6.73
N GLY A 44 -4.17 -5.48 -7.71
CA GLY A 44 -5.24 -5.67 -8.70
C GLY A 44 -6.51 -6.31 -8.14
N TYR A 45 -6.44 -6.97 -6.98
CA TYR A 45 -7.61 -7.59 -6.34
C TYR A 45 -8.43 -6.55 -5.57
N SER A 46 -7.74 -5.77 -4.73
CA SER A 46 -8.40 -4.82 -3.83
C SER A 46 -8.57 -3.43 -4.46
N ASN A 47 -8.02 -3.17 -5.65
CA ASN A 47 -7.98 -1.85 -6.29
C ASN A 47 -7.35 -0.77 -5.40
N ILE A 48 -6.24 -1.13 -4.74
CA ILE A 48 -5.52 -0.27 -3.80
C ILE A 48 -4.11 -0.01 -4.32
N CYS A 49 -3.67 1.24 -4.23
CA CYS A 49 -2.32 1.67 -4.55
C CYS A 49 -1.55 1.89 -3.24
N PHE A 50 -0.51 1.11 -3.00
CA PHE A 50 0.40 1.29 -1.87
C PHE A 50 1.57 2.14 -2.33
N VAL A 51 1.84 3.24 -1.62
CA VAL A 51 2.88 4.22 -1.95
C VAL A 51 3.90 4.22 -0.81
N LEU A 52 5.18 4.11 -1.14
CA LEU A 52 6.25 4.24 -0.16
C LEU A 52 6.26 5.66 0.43
N ALA A 53 6.31 5.76 1.74
CA ALA A 53 6.54 7.02 2.44
C ALA A 53 7.98 7.51 2.20
N GLU A 54 8.22 8.82 2.33
CA GLU A 54 9.57 9.39 2.12
C GLU A 54 10.59 8.91 3.17
N ASN A 55 10.11 8.53 4.35
CA ASN A 55 10.88 7.94 5.45
C ASN A 55 10.74 6.42 5.53
N ALA A 56 10.28 5.77 4.46
CA ALA A 56 10.12 4.32 4.45
C ALA A 56 11.45 3.60 4.63
N ASP A 57 11.40 2.52 5.39
CA ASP A 57 12.51 1.63 5.64
C ASP A 57 12.72 0.73 4.41
N LEU A 58 13.89 0.88 3.77
CA LEU A 58 14.24 0.15 2.55
C LEU A 58 15.16 -1.04 2.83
N ASP A 59 15.77 -1.10 4.01
CA ASP A 59 16.84 -2.03 4.37
C ASP A 59 16.35 -3.20 5.21
N THR A 60 15.24 -3.05 5.94
CA THR A 60 14.68 -4.10 6.80
C THR A 60 13.62 -4.93 6.09
N GLU A 61 13.55 -6.22 6.43
CA GLU A 61 12.55 -7.16 5.93
C GLU A 61 11.18 -7.01 6.64
N ARG A 62 10.82 -5.78 7.05
CA ARG A 62 9.54 -5.52 7.70
C ARG A 62 8.40 -5.72 6.71
N LEU A 63 7.32 -6.34 7.18
CA LEU A 63 6.17 -6.68 6.37
C LEU A 63 4.97 -5.82 6.77
N PHE A 64 4.44 -5.04 5.83
CA PHE A 64 3.17 -4.36 6.01
C PHE A 64 2.03 -5.31 5.64
N VAL A 65 1.19 -5.66 6.60
CA VAL A 65 0.07 -6.58 6.39
C VAL A 65 -1.24 -5.80 6.36
N PHE A 66 -1.84 -5.74 5.17
CA PHE A 66 -3.10 -5.08 4.92
C PHE A 66 -4.27 -6.07 5.00
N ASN A 67 -5.02 -6.00 6.10
CA ASN A 67 -6.19 -6.84 6.38
C ASN A 67 -7.45 -5.98 6.63
N GLU A 68 -8.56 -6.62 6.97
CA GLU A 68 -9.82 -5.92 7.26
C GLU A 68 -9.68 -4.87 8.37
N LYS A 69 -8.92 -5.16 9.43
CA LYS A 69 -8.69 -4.23 10.55
C LYS A 69 -7.94 -2.98 10.12
N GLU A 70 -6.90 -3.12 9.30
CA GLU A 70 -6.19 -1.95 8.73
C GLU A 70 -7.09 -1.17 7.76
N ASN A 71 -7.95 -1.87 7.02
CA ASN A 71 -8.94 -1.22 6.16
C ASN A 71 -9.99 -0.43 6.95
N GLU A 72 -10.44 -0.93 8.10
CA GLU A 72 -11.36 -0.23 9.01
C GLU A 72 -10.74 1.03 9.62
N LYS A 73 -9.51 0.94 10.16
CA LYS A 73 -8.77 2.11 10.67
C LYS A 73 -8.64 3.22 9.63
N LEU A 74 -8.40 2.84 8.37
CA LEU A 74 -8.33 3.80 7.27
C LEU A 74 -9.68 4.40 6.88
N LYS A 75 -10.80 3.72 7.17
CA LYS A 75 -12.15 4.28 6.95
C LYS A 75 -12.52 5.27 8.05
N GLU A 76 -12.10 5.03 9.30
CA GLU A 76 -12.36 5.94 10.42
C GLU A 76 -11.65 7.29 10.25
N ASN A 77 -10.42 7.30 9.71
CA ASN A 77 -9.64 8.54 9.50
C ASN A 77 -10.12 9.42 8.32
N VAL A 78 -11.23 9.08 7.65
CA VAL A 78 -11.79 9.88 6.53
C VAL A 78 -12.96 10.77 6.99
N TYR A 79 -13.39 10.65 8.26
CA TYR A 79 -14.56 11.35 8.81
C TYR A 79 -14.25 12.51 9.77
N GLU A 80 -13.03 13.03 9.82
CA GLU A 80 -12.68 14.27 10.56
C GLU A 80 -12.39 15.45 9.62
#